data_AF-A0A1C7NRB8-F1
#
_entry.id   AF-A0A1C7NRB8-F1
#
_cell.length_a   1.000
_cell.length_b   1.000
_cell.length_c   1.000
_cell.angle_alpha   90.00
_cell.angle_beta   90.00
_cell.angle_gamma   90.00
#
_symmetry.space_group_name_H-M   'P 1'
#
loop_
_entity.id
_entity.type
_entity.pdbx_description
1 polymer ?
#
loop_
_entity_poly.entity_id
_entity_poly.type
_entity_poly.pdbx_seq_one_letter_code
_entity_poly.pdbx_strand_id
1 'polypeptide(L)' 'MSALHPKNTSEAKAFEEEGVKSQLGQYVDVQERVVNEMKKDSNVDKEQLEREISNLRSLKKEQELLSKDNH' A
#
# COMPACT_ATOMS: atom_id res chain seq x y z
N MET A 1 25.95 -9.47 -34.52
CA MET A 1 24.79 -9.16 -33.65
C MET A 1 25.23 -9.41 -32.22
N SER A 2 25.43 -8.34 -31.43
CA SER A 2 25.91 -8.49 -30.05
C SER A 2 24.73 -8.92 -29.17
N ALA A 3 24.91 -9.98 -28.40
CA ALA A 3 23.94 -10.43 -27.42
C ALA A 3 23.62 -9.28 -26.46
N LEU A 4 22.36 -8.84 -26.44
CA LEU A 4 21.84 -7.89 -25.46
C LEU A 4 21.91 -8.56 -24.08
N HIS A 5 22.84 -8.07 -23.26
CA HIS A 5 23.10 -8.60 -21.93
C HIS A 5 21.89 -8.48 -20.99
N PRO A 6 21.71 -9.41 -20.04
CA PRO A 6 20.60 -9.48 -19.08
C PRO A 6 20.66 -8.42 -17.95
N LYS A 7 21.33 -7.27 -18.15
CA LYS A 7 21.49 -6.25 -17.09
C LYS A 7 20.20 -5.49 -16.76
N ASN A 8 19.21 -5.49 -17.65
CA ASN A 8 17.99 -4.71 -17.52
C ASN A 8 16.91 -5.33 -16.61
N THR A 9 17.00 -6.64 -16.32
CA THR A 9 15.90 -7.35 -15.64
C THR A 9 15.86 -7.10 -14.14
N SER A 10 17.01 -6.83 -13.51
CA SER A 10 17.04 -6.57 -12.05
C SER A 10 16.65 -5.13 -11.73
N GLU A 11 17.08 -4.17 -12.54
CA GLU A 11 16.70 -2.75 -12.39
C GLU A 11 15.22 -2.53 -12.68
N ALA A 12 14.67 -3.18 -13.72
CA ALA A 12 13.24 -3.13 -14.00
C ALA A 12 12.40 -3.69 -12.84
N LYS A 13 12.82 -4.82 -12.25
CA LYS A 13 12.14 -5.41 -11.09
C LYS A 13 12.18 -4.51 -9.87
N ALA A 14 13.35 -3.93 -9.56
CA ALA A 14 13.48 -3.00 -8.43
C ALA A 14 12.59 -1.77 -8.62
N PHE A 15 12.51 -1.23 -9.84
CA PHE A 15 11.63 -0.11 -10.16
C PHE A 15 10.14 -0.47 -10.04
N GLU A 16 9.74 -1.65 -10.53
CA GLU A 16 8.38 -2.16 -10.38
C GLU A 16 8.01 -2.36 -8.90
N GLU A 17 8.92 -2.92 -8.09
CA GLU A 17 8.75 -3.10 -6.65
C GLU A 17 8.60 -1.75 -5.92
N GLU A 18 9.42 -0.75 -6.25
CA GLU A 18 9.26 0.60 -5.70
C GLU A 18 7.93 1.24 -6.12
N GLY A 19 7.51 1.03 -7.37
CA GLY A 19 6.21 1.49 -7.87
C GLY A 19 5.04 0.89 -7.07
N VAL A 20 5.06 -0.41 -6.82
CA VAL A 20 4.04 -1.11 -6.01
C VAL A 20 4.03 -0.58 -4.56
N LYS A 21 5.20 -0.37 -3.95
CA LYS A 21 5.30 0.20 -2.59
C LYS A 21 4.73 1.62 -2.52
N SER A 22 5.02 2.44 -3.52
CA SER A 22 4.51 3.81 -3.60
C SER A 22 2.98 3.84 -3.74
N GLN A 23 2.42 3.00 -4.63
CA GLN A 23 0.98 2.90 -4.83
C GLN A 23 0.26 2.42 -3.57
N LEU A 24 0.80 1.40 -2.87
CA LEU A 24 0.23 0.92 -1.63
C LEU A 24 0.28 2.01 -0.53
N GLY A 25 1.39 2.77 -0.43
CA GLY A 25 1.50 3.87 0.51
C GLY A 25 0.43 4.96 0.27
N GLN A 26 0.21 5.35 -0.99
CA GLN A 26 -0.85 6.30 -1.34
C GLN A 26 -2.24 5.77 -0.97
N TYR A 27 -2.49 4.49 -1.18
CA TYR A 27 -3.78 3.88 -0.84
C TYR A 27 -4.01 3.84 0.68
N VAL A 28 -2.98 3.52 1.47
CA VAL A 28 -3.02 3.60 2.94
C VAL A 28 -3.36 5.02 3.39
N ASP A 29 -2.68 6.04 2.85
CA ASP A 29 -2.90 7.44 3.21
C ASP A 29 -4.35 7.89 2.92
N VAL A 30 -4.91 7.48 1.78
CA VAL A 30 -6.31 7.77 1.43
C VAL A 30 -7.26 7.08 2.41
N GLN A 31 -7.04 5.80 2.69
CA GLN A 31 -7.88 5.04 3.61
C GLN A 31 -7.83 5.59 5.05
N GLU A 32 -6.67 6.10 5.49
CA GLU A 32 -6.54 6.78 6.78
C GLU A 32 -7.42 8.03 6.85
N ARG A 33 -7.45 8.84 5.79
CA ARG A 33 -8.29 10.04 5.73
C ARG A 33 -9.77 9.67 5.81
N VAL A 34 -10.21 8.67 5.02
CA VAL A 34 -11.59 8.17 5.04
C VAL A 34 -11.99 7.72 6.44
N VAL A 35 -11.19 6.87 7.08
CA VAL A 35 -11.46 6.39 8.45
C VAL A 35 -11.51 7.55 9.45
N ASN A 36 -10.61 8.54 9.31
CA ASN A 36 -10.57 9.69 10.22
C ASN A 36 -11.77 10.63 10.01
N GLU A 37 -12.27 10.78 8.78
CA GLU A 37 -13.49 11.53 8.47
C GLU A 37 -14.71 10.81 9.03
N MET A 38 -14.82 9.49 8.80
CA MET A 38 -15.89 8.67 9.35
C MET A 38 -15.94 8.72 10.89
N LYS A 39 -14.79 8.72 11.57
CA LYS A 39 -14.73 8.86 13.04
C LYS A 39 -15.24 10.20 13.56
N LYS A 40 -15.21 11.25 12.73
CA LYS A 40 -15.70 12.58 13.09
C LYS A 40 -17.19 12.75 12.79
N ASP A 41 -17.76 11.88 11.96
CA ASP A 41 -19.18 11.90 11.63
C ASP A 41 -20.00 11.12 12.68
N SER A 42 -20.91 11.82 13.36
CA SER A 42 -21.76 11.22 14.39
C SER A 42 -22.88 10.33 13.84
N ASN A 43 -23.13 10.36 12.53
CA ASN A 43 -24.17 9.56 11.86
C ASN A 43 -23.60 8.33 11.14
N VAL A 44 -22.28 8.11 11.18
CA VAL A 44 -21.67 6.99 10.49
C VAL A 44 -22.13 5.66 11.09
N ASP A 45 -22.40 4.69 10.22
CA ASP A 45 -22.67 3.32 10.66
C ASP A 45 -21.41 2.76 11.34
N LYS A 46 -21.56 2.33 12.60
CA LYS A 46 -20.48 1.79 13.41
C LYS A 46 -19.89 0.52 12.80
N GLU A 47 -20.72 -0.36 12.23
CA GLU A 47 -20.22 -1.58 11.61
C GLU A 47 -19.40 -1.27 10.36
N GLN A 48 -19.84 -0.28 9.58
CA GLN A 48 -19.08 0.21 8.43
C GLN A 48 -17.74 0.81 8.86
N LEU A 49 -17.73 1.66 9.89
CA LEU A 49 -16.50 2.24 10.41
C LEU A 49 -15.52 1.15 10.91
N GLU A 50 -16.01 0.13 11.61
CA GLU A 50 -15.18 -0.98 12.08
C GLU A 50 -14.59 -1.79 10.93
N ARG A 51 -15.36 -2.04 9.86
CA ARG A 51 -14.85 -2.67 8.63
C ARG A 51 -13.75 -1.84 8.00
N GLU A 52 -13.94 -0.54 7.86
CA GLU A 52 -12.91 0.34 7.26
C GLU A 52 -11.65 0.47 8.12
N ILE A 53 -11.78 0.45 9.45
CA ILE A 53 -10.64 0.38 10.37
C ILE A 53 -9.90 -0.96 10.20
N SER A 54 -10.62 -2.07 10.05
CA SER A 54 -10.01 -3.38 9.82
C SER A 54 -9.25 -3.42 8.49
N ASN A 55 -9.87 -2.92 7.42
CA ASN A 55 -9.24 -2.80 6.10
C ASN A 55 -7.95 -1.97 6.17
N LEU A 56 -8.00 -0.81 6.83
CA LEU A 56 -6.83 0.04 7.04
C LEU A 56 -5.69 -0.69 7.76
N ARG A 57 -6.01 -1.47 8.80
CA ARG A 57 -5.00 -2.26 9.53
C ARG A 57 -4.34 -3.31 8.64
N SER A 58 -5.13 -4.00 7.81
CA SER A 58 -4.60 -4.98 6.85
C SER A 58 -3.65 -4.33 5.85
N LEU A 59 -4.02 -3.19 5.28
CA LEU A 59 -3.18 -2.48 4.31
C LEU A 59 -1.87 -1.99 4.92
N LYS A 60 -1.90 -1.48 6.15
CA LYS A 60 -0.68 -1.10 6.89
C LYS A 60 0.24 -2.29 7.13
N LYS A 61 -0.33 -3.46 7.42
CA LYS A 61 0.44 -4.70 7.58
C LYS A 61 1.07 -5.13 6.26
N GLU A 62 0.35 -5.05 5.15
CA GLU A 62 0.89 -5.32 3.81
C GLU A 62 2.04 -4.36 3.45
N GLN A 63 1.88 -3.07 3.78
CA GLN A 63 2.93 -2.06 3.58
C GLN A 63 4.18 -2.38 4.41
N GLU A 64 4.01 -2.81 5.67
CA GLU A 64 5.12 -3.21 6.54
C GLU A 64 5.83 -4.46 6.01
N LEU A 65 5.08 -5.46 5.53
CA LEU A 65 5.66 -6.68 4.95
C LEU A 65 6.48 -6.38 3.68
N LEU A 66 5.94 -5.58 2.77
CA LEU A 66 6.66 -5.16 1.56
C LEU A 66 7.89 -4.28 1.86
N SER A 67 7.89 -3.59 3.00
CA SER A 67 9.07 -2.83 3.45
C SER A 67 10.14 -3.72 4.07
N LYS A 68 9.75 -4.87 4.66
CA LYS A 68 10.65 -5.86 5.26
C LYS A 68 11.28 -6.83 4.27
N ASP A 69 10.60 -7.14 3.17
CA ASP A 69 11.10 -8.07 2.13
C ASP A 69 12.33 -7.54 1.34
N ASN A 70 12.79 -6.31 1.62
CA ASN A 70 14.01 -5.72 1.04
C ASN A 70 15.28 -5.91 1.90
N HIS A 71 15.25 -6.76 2.93
CA HIS A 71 16.39 -6.97 3.85
C HIS A 71 16.98 -8.39 3.80
#